data_AF-A0A6J4HBA2-F1
#
_entry.id   AF-A0A6J4HBA2-F1
#
_cell.length_a   1.000
_cell.length_b   1.000
_cell.length_c   1.000
_cell.angle_alpha   90.00
_cell.angle_beta   90.00
_cell.angle_gamma   90.00
#
_symmetry.space_group_name_H-M   'P 1'
#
loop_
_entity.id
_entity.type
_entity.pdbx_description
1 polymer ?
#
loop_
_entity_poly.entity_id
_entity_poly.type
_entity_poly.pdbx_seq_one_letter_code
_entity_poly.pdbx_strand_id
1 'polypeptide(L)' 'MTGTHEPEQDALFQIEGPDEDGCVWACSNEGREIWCRNLGPADKVAEVMSQWLASYDDGERI' A
#
# COMPACT_ATOMS: atom_id res chain seq x y z
N MET A 1 -32.25 -14.94 -2.34
CA MET A 1 -30.91 -15.38 -2.74
C MET A 1 -30.00 -14.18 -2.59
N THR A 2 -29.37 -14.03 -1.43
CA THR A 2 -28.48 -12.89 -1.13
C THR A 2 -27.10 -13.20 -1.70
N GLY A 3 -26.88 -12.80 -2.96
CA GLY A 3 -25.54 -12.69 -3.50
C GLY A 3 -24.99 -11.34 -3.05
N THR A 4 -24.36 -11.32 -1.88
CA THR A 4 -23.48 -10.20 -1.50
C THR A 4 -22.37 -10.21 -2.53
N HIS A 5 -22.46 -9.38 -3.57
CA HIS A 5 -21.33 -9.12 -4.46
C HIS A 5 -20.32 -8.35 -3.62
N GLU A 6 -19.43 -9.07 -2.95
CA GLU A 6 -18.13 -8.52 -2.58
C GLU A 6 -17.55 -7.95 -3.88
N PRO A 7 -17.22 -6.64 -3.94
CA PRO A 7 -16.53 -6.14 -5.11
C PRO A 7 -15.25 -6.98 -5.22
N GLU A 8 -15.06 -7.66 -6.35
CA GLU A 8 -13.73 -8.16 -6.71
C GLU A 8 -12.81 -6.95 -6.55
N GLN A 9 -12.03 -6.93 -5.48
CA GLN A 9 -10.96 -5.97 -5.32
C GLN A 9 -9.90 -6.38 -6.34
N ASP A 10 -10.17 -6.09 -7.61
CA ASP A 10 -9.13 -5.94 -8.61
C ASP A 10 -8.23 -4.86 -8.03
N ALA A 11 -7.05 -5.27 -7.57
CA ALA A 11 -6.15 -4.37 -6.87
C ALA A 11 -5.88 -3.19 -7.81
N LEU A 12 -6.51 -2.04 -7.52
CA LEU A 12 -6.45 -0.84 -8.36
C LEU A 12 -5.01 -0.37 -8.59
N PHE A 13 -4.10 -0.85 -7.75
CA PHE A 13 -2.67 -0.63 -7.83
C PHE A 13 -1.91 -1.86 -7.32
N GLN A 14 -0.71 -2.05 -7.87
CA GLN A 14 0.29 -3.00 -7.40
C GLN A 14 1.35 -2.23 -6.61
N ILE A 15 1.79 -2.77 -5.48
CA ILE A 15 2.89 -2.18 -4.71
C ILE A 15 4.19 -2.86 -5.15
N GLU A 16 5.11 -2.08 -5.70
CA GLU A 16 6.46 -2.53 -6.00
C GLU A 16 7.38 -2.22 -4.81
N GLY A 17 8.18 -3.24 -4.48
CA GLY A 17 8.88 -3.34 -3.21
C GLY A 17 9.92 -2.24 -3.01
N PRO A 18 10.41 -2.11 -1.77
CA PRO A 18 11.49 -1.19 -1.47
C PRO A 18 12.77 -1.54 -2.24
N ASP A 19 13.30 -0.56 -2.96
CA ASP A 19 14.66 -0.64 -3.51
C ASP A 19 15.72 -0.54 -2.38
N GLU A 20 17.02 -0.58 -2.71
CA GLU A 20 18.12 -0.52 -1.73
C GLU A 20 18.06 0.77 -0.88
N ASP A 21 17.53 1.85 -1.46
CA ASP A 21 17.25 3.12 -0.80
C ASP A 21 15.93 3.16 0.00
N GLY A 22 15.13 2.10 -0.09
CA GLY A 22 13.81 1.91 0.53
C GLY A 22 12.71 2.85 0.02
N CYS A 23 12.76 3.15 -1.27
CA CYS A 23 11.65 3.74 -2.01
C CYS A 23 10.60 2.67 -2.33
N VAL A 24 9.34 2.92 -1.99
CA VAL A 24 8.20 2.08 -2.35
C VAL A 24 7.37 2.80 -3.40
N TRP A 25 6.91 2.05 -4.40
CA TRP A 25 6.05 2.56 -5.46
C TRP A 25 4.71 1.86 -5.45
N ALA A 26 3.64 2.60 -5.72
CA ALA A 26 2.42 2.00 -6.22
C ALA A 26 2.26 2.31 -7.69
N CYS A 27 2.08 1.25 -8.46
CA CYS A 27 1.85 1.30 -9.89
C CYS A 27 0.41 0.94 -10.18
N SER A 28 -0.18 1.62 -11.15
CA SER A 28 -1.46 1.27 -11.75
C SER A 28 -1.40 -0.14 -12.34
N ASN A 29 -2.55 -0.77 -12.58
CA ASN A 29 -2.57 -2.06 -13.29
C ASN A 29 -1.97 -1.96 -14.72
N GLU A 30 -1.93 -0.75 -15.31
CA GLU A 30 -1.23 -0.47 -16.57
C GLU A 30 0.31 -0.26 -16.42
N GLY A 31 0.87 -0.46 -15.22
CA GLY A 31 2.30 -0.27 -14.93
C GLY A 31 2.73 1.20 -14.84
N ARG A 32 1.78 2.14 -14.71
CA ARG A 32 2.10 3.57 -14.52
C ARG A 32 2.27 3.89 -13.05
N GLU A 33 3.35 4.57 -12.68
CA GLU A 33 3.55 5.08 -11.31
C GLU A 33 2.38 5.99 -10.89
N ILE A 34 1.71 5.63 -9.80
CA ILE A 34 0.66 6.43 -9.16
C ILE A 34 1.29 7.27 -8.05
N TRP A 35 2.13 6.64 -7.23
CA TRP A 35 2.88 7.31 -6.18
C TRP A 35 4.20 6.59 -5.88
N CYS A 36 5.17 7.37 -5.43
CA CYS A 36 6.45 6.90 -4.91
C CYS A 36 6.68 7.55 -3.54
N ARG A 37 7.15 6.78 -2.56
CA ARG A 37 7.57 7.32 -1.27
C ARG A 37 8.82 6.63 -0.75
N ASN A 38 9.82 7.43 -0.40
CA ASN A 38 10.97 6.94 0.36
C ASN A 38 10.56 6.77 1.83
N LEU A 39 10.66 5.53 2.33
CA LEU A 39 10.35 5.18 3.71
C LEU A 39 11.62 5.01 4.56
N GLY A 40 12.78 5.44 4.05
CA GLY A 40 14.09 5.24 4.67
C GLY A 40 14.72 3.92 4.22
N PRO A 41 15.78 3.42 4.90
CA PRO A 41 16.53 2.25 4.45
C PRO A 41 15.65 1.01 4.32
N ALA A 42 15.92 0.17 3.31
CA ALA A 42 15.12 -1.00 2.93
C ALA A 42 14.71 -1.91 4.11
N ASP A 43 15.62 -2.12 5.06
CA ASP A 43 15.41 -2.94 6.27
C ASP A 43 14.30 -2.41 7.19
N LYS A 44 14.05 -1.09 7.17
CA LYS A 44 13.03 -0.42 7.98
C LYS A 44 11.71 -0.17 7.26
N VAL A 45 11.66 -0.42 5.95
CA VAL A 45 10.48 -0.10 5.15
C VAL A 45 9.25 -0.85 5.65
N ALA A 46 9.38 -2.14 5.97
CA ALA A 46 8.28 -2.94 6.48
C ALA A 46 7.74 -2.39 7.83
N GLU A 47 8.63 -1.96 8.73
CA GLU A 47 8.27 -1.36 10.01
C GLU A 47 7.54 -0.02 9.82
N VAL A 48 8.11 0.87 9.01
CA VAL A 48 7.54 2.21 8.73
C VAL A 48 6.21 2.08 7.99
N MET A 49 6.09 1.18 7.03
CA MET A 49 4.85 0.92 6.30
C MET A 49 3.77 0.36 7.23
N SER A 50 4.13 -0.56 8.13
CA SER A 50 3.20 -1.12 9.13
C SER A 50 2.70 -0.05 10.10
N GLN A 51 3.58 0.81 10.61
CA GLN A 51 3.20 1.94 11.46
C GLN A 51 2.32 2.96 10.72
N TRP A 52 2.66 3.25 9.46
CA TRP A 52 1.88 4.14 8.62
C TRP A 52 0.47 3.59 8.40
N LEU A 53 0.32 2.33 8.00
CA LEU A 53 -0.99 1.69 7.84
C LEU A 53 -1.78 1.64 9.16
N ALA A 54 -1.12 1.31 10.27
CA ALA A 54 -1.75 1.32 11.59
C ALA A 54 -2.26 2.71 11.99
N SER A 55 -1.59 3.79 11.55
CA SER A 55 -2.05 5.16 11.83
C SER A 55 -3.33 5.56 11.09
N TYR A 56 -3.69 4.88 9.99
CA TYR A 56 -4.98 5.09 9.31
C TYR A 56 -6.10 4.27 9.97
N ASP A 57 -5.78 3.12 10.55
CA ASP A 57 -6.75 2.25 11.25
C ASP A 57 -7.28 2.91 12.53
N ASP A 58 -6.42 3.67 13.23
CA ASP A 58 -6.79 4.42 14.45
C ASP A 58 -7.78 5.58 14.19
N GLY A 59 -8.12 5.86 12.92
CA GLY A 59 -9.10 6.86 12.51
C GLY A 59 -10.57 6.44 12.72
N GLU A 60 -10.85 5.18 13.03
CA GLU A 60 -12.20 4.67 13.33
C GLU A 60 -12.40 4.52 14.85
N ARG A 61 -12.35 5.63 15.59
CA ARG A 61 -12.80 5.68 16.98
C ARG A 61 -14.03 6.57 17.11
N ILE A 62 -15.19 5.93 17.03
CA ILE A 62 -16.53 6.38 17.45
C ILE A 62 -16.53 7.07 18.82
#